data_AF-A0A4S8LHW1-F1
#
_entry.id   AF-A0A4S8LHW1-F1
#
_cell.length_a   1.000
_cell.length_b   1.000
_cell.length_c   1.000
_cell.angle_alpha   90.00
_cell.angle_beta   90.00
_cell.angle_gamma   90.00
#
_symmetry.space_group_name_H-M   'P 1'
#
loop_
_entity.id
_entity.type
_entity.pdbx_description
1 polymer ?
#
loop_
_entity_poly.entity_id
_entity_poly.type
_entity_poly.pdbx_seq_one_letter_code
_entity_poly.pdbx_strand_id
1 'polypeptide(L)'
;MSFHDLHLLGSSTVLQLIVSPRAYVYKGELGWDFRLICVKVLGKKDLAVALSPSKSVQKRRQVFLEDDDDDEIGHRNSRPRLSN
;
A
#
# COMPACT_ATOMS: atom_id res chain seq x y z
N MET A 1 -2.84 0.81 31.97
CA MET A 1 -1.40 1.13 31.95
C MET A 1 -1.24 2.59 32.27
N SER A 2 -0.26 2.94 33.10
CA SER A 2 0.06 4.34 33.37
C SER A 2 0.73 4.97 32.15
N PHE A 3 0.63 6.30 31.97
CA PHE A 3 1.35 7.00 30.91
C PHE A 3 2.87 6.81 31.04
N HIS A 4 3.35 6.66 32.27
CA HIS A 4 4.75 6.36 32.55
C HIS A 4 5.22 5.04 31.95
N ASP A 5 4.32 4.08 31.70
CA ASP A 5 4.68 2.76 31.16
C ASP A 5 4.75 2.76 29.62
N LEU A 6 4.39 3.87 28.96
CA LEU A 6 4.33 3.93 27.50
C LEU A 6 5.69 3.70 26.83
N HIS A 7 6.78 4.13 27.48
CA HIS A 7 8.14 3.93 26.98
C HIS A 7 8.58 2.47 26.98
N LEU A 8 7.87 1.59 27.72
CA LEU A 8 8.11 0.16 27.76
C LEU A 8 7.48 -0.56 26.55
N LEU A 9 6.67 0.14 25.75
CA LEU A 9 6.03 -0.42 24.58
C LEU A 9 7.06 -0.55 23.45
N GLY A 10 7.30 -1.77 22.99
CA GLY A 10 8.20 -2.03 21.87
C GLY A 10 7.71 -1.37 20.58
N SER A 11 8.63 -1.11 19.65
CA SER A 11 8.38 -0.40 18.39
C SER A 11 7.32 -1.05 17.48
N SER A 12 7.01 -2.33 17.69
CA SER A 12 5.96 -3.04 16.97
C SER A 12 4.56 -2.87 17.58
N THR A 13 4.42 -2.16 18.71
CA THR A 13 3.13 -2.00 19.37
C THR A 13 2.21 -1.09 18.55
N VAL A 14 0.99 -1.54 18.30
CA VAL A 14 -0.04 -0.74 17.63
C VAL A 14 -0.89 -0.04 18.69
N LEU A 15 -0.97 1.28 18.58
CA LEU A 15 -1.70 2.14 19.52
C LEU A 15 -2.83 2.87 18.81
N GLN A 16 -3.96 2.98 19.49
CA GLN A 16 -5.02 3.93 19.17
C GLN A 16 -4.89 5.12 20.12
N LEU A 17 -4.70 6.30 19.56
CA LEU A 17 -4.64 7.57 20.28
C LEU A 17 -5.98 8.27 20.16
N ILE A 18 -6.60 8.60 21.30
CA ILE A 18 -7.79 9.44 21.35
C ILE A 18 -7.33 10.81 21.85
N VAL A 19 -7.48 11.82 21.00
CA VAL A 19 -7.05 13.19 21.25
C VAL A 19 -8.21 14.16 21.05
N SER A 20 -8.17 15.29 21.75
CA SER A 20 -9.12 16.39 21.55
C SER A 20 -8.37 17.66 21.16
N PRO A 21 -8.77 18.34 20.07
CA PRO A 21 -8.18 19.61 19.70
C PRO A 21 -8.55 20.67 20.74
N ARG A 22 -7.60 21.56 21.03
CA ARG A 22 -7.80 22.66 21.96
C ARG A 22 -7.11 23.92 21.44
N ALA A 23 -7.88 24.99 21.32
CA ALA A 23 -7.32 26.33 21.18
C ALA A 23 -6.97 26.89 22.56
N TYR A 24 -5.90 27.68 22.66
CA TYR A 24 -5.50 28.35 23.89
C TYR A 24 -4.83 29.69 23.59
N VAL A 25 -4.80 30.56 24.60
CA VAL A 25 -4.00 31.78 24.59
C VAL A 25 -2.89 31.62 25.60
N TYR A 26 -1.64 31.79 25.16
CA TYR A 26 -0.48 31.76 26.03
C TYR A 26 0.39 32.99 25.75
N LYS A 27 0.68 33.76 26.79
CA LYS A 27 1.45 35.01 26.70
C LYS A 27 0.91 36.00 25.65
N GLY A 28 -0.41 36.00 25.43
CA GLY A 28 -1.06 36.88 24.45
C GLY A 28 -1.10 36.34 23.01
N GLU A 29 -0.48 35.19 22.76
CA GLU A 29 -0.51 34.53 21.45
C GLU A 29 -1.56 33.43 21.41
N LEU A 30 -2.28 33.35 20.28
CA LEU A 30 -3.28 32.33 20.03
C LEU A 30 -2.60 31.10 19.43
N GLY A 31 -2.78 29.95 20.09
CA GLY A 31 -2.23 28.67 19.67
C GLY A 31 -3.30 27.59 19.68
N TRP A 32 -2.96 26.44 19.12
CA TRP A 32 -3.79 25.25 19.20
C TRP A 32 -2.91 24.00 19.34
N ASP A 33 -3.40 23.04 20.12
CA ASP A 33 -2.76 21.76 20.33
C ASP A 33 -3.78 20.62 20.34
N PHE A 34 -3.29 19.39 20.49
CA PHE A 34 -4.10 18.22 20.77
C PHE A 34 -3.82 17.73 22.18
N ARG A 35 -4.86 17.72 23.02
CA ARG A 35 -4.78 17.07 24.32
C ARG A 35 -5.01 15.59 24.17
N LEU A 36 -4.07 14.80 24.65
CA LEU A 36 -4.22 13.35 24.75
C LEU A 36 -5.26 13.02 25.83
N ILE A 37 -6.32 12.31 25.45
CA ILE A 37 -7.36 11.84 26.38
C ILE A 37 -7.06 10.40 26.79
N CYS A 38 -6.74 9.55 25.82
CA CYS A 38 -6.58 8.13 26.05
C CYS A 38 -5.61 7.51 25.06
N VAL A 39 -4.85 6.52 25.55
CA VAL A 39 -4.05 5.62 24.74
C VAL A 39 -4.58 4.21 24.95
N LYS A 40 -4.98 3.56 23.86
CA LYS A 40 -5.41 2.16 23.87
C LYS A 40 -4.41 1.31 23.10
N VAL A 41 -3.89 0.27 23.74
CA VAL A 41 -3.03 -0.72 23.09
C VAL A 41 -3.93 -1.68 22.31
N LEU A 42 -3.75 -1.76 21.00
CA LEU A 42 -4.51 -2.66 20.13
C LEU A 42 -3.82 -4.02 19.94
N GLY A 43 -2.50 -4.07 20.08
CA GLY A 43 -1.72 -5.30 19.95
C GLY A 43 -0.30 -5.03 19.47
N LYS A 44 0.33 -6.04 18.86
CA LYS A 44 1.63 -5.92 18.20
C LYS A 44 1.45 -6.20 16.71
N LYS A 45 2.09 -5.37 15.89
CA LYS A 45 2.22 -5.58 14.46
C LYS A 45 3.18 -6.75 14.24
N ASP A 46 2.66 -7.82 13.65
CA ASP A 46 3.49 -8.93 13.23
C ASP A 46 4.34 -8.48 12.02
N LEU A 47 5.66 -8.61 12.13
CA LEU A 47 6.60 -8.11 11.13
C LEU A 47 6.38 -8.78 9.76
N ALA A 48 5.90 -10.02 9.79
CA ALA A 48 5.60 -10.84 8.61
C ALA A 48 4.48 -10.28 7.72
N VAL A 49 3.58 -9.45 8.27
CA VAL A 49 2.44 -8.87 7.53
C VAL A 49 2.80 -7.56 6.83
N ALA A 50 3.96 -6.97 7.13
CA ALA A 50 4.41 -5.71 6.56
C ALA A 50 5.15 -5.84 5.22
N LEU A 51 5.30 -7.06 4.69
CA LEU A 51 5.79 -7.26 3.35
C LEU A 51 4.67 -6.90 2.39
N SER A 52 4.78 -5.71 1.79
CA SER A 52 4.01 -5.38 0.59
C SER A 52 4.17 -6.56 -0.37
N PRO A 53 3.08 -7.15 -0.92
CA PRO A 53 3.24 -8.21 -1.90
C PRO A 53 4.15 -7.69 -2.99
N SER A 54 5.37 -8.21 -3.06
CA SER A 54 6.28 -7.96 -4.16
C SER A 54 5.51 -8.43 -5.38
N LYS A 55 4.90 -7.51 -6.12
CA LYS A 55 4.19 -7.87 -7.35
C LYS A 55 5.20 -8.64 -8.19
N SER A 56 5.01 -9.94 -8.32
CA SER A 56 5.74 -10.77 -9.26
C SER A 56 5.27 -10.37 -10.65
N VAL A 57 5.72 -9.20 -11.10
CA VAL A 57 5.49 -8.75 -12.47
C VAL A 57 6.42 -9.58 -13.33
N GLN A 58 5.89 -10.71 -13.80
CA GLN A 58 6.51 -11.41 -14.90
C GLN A 58 6.37 -10.48 -16.11
N LYS A 59 7.46 -9.77 -16.46
CA LYS A 59 7.48 -8.94 -17.67
C LYS A 59 7.05 -9.83 -18.83
N ARG A 60 5.95 -9.48 -19.49
CA ARG A 60 5.54 -10.17 -20.73
C ARG A 60 6.74 -10.12 -21.68
N ARG A 61 7.17 -11.28 -22.18
CA ARG A 61 8.17 -11.35 -23.24
C ARG A 61 7.62 -10.57 -24.43
N GLN A 62 8.43 -9.66 -24.98
CA GLN A 62 8.16 -9.12 -26.30
C GLN A 62 8.20 -10.29 -27.28
N VAL A 63 7.06 -10.60 -27.85
CA VAL A 63 6.96 -11.45 -29.03
C VAL A 63 7.11 -10.47 -30.19
N PHE A 64 8.24 -10.53 -30.89
CA PHE A 64 8.38 -9.90 -32.19
C PHE A 64 7.56 -10.75 -33.15
N LEU A 65 6.54 -10.16 -33.76
CA LEU A 65 5.95 -10.72 -34.96
C LEU A 65 6.91 -10.34 -36.08
N GLU A 66 7.48 -11.34 -36.74
CA GLU A 66 8.19 -11.14 -37.99
C GLU A 66 7.12 -10.71 -39.01
N ASP A 67 7.13 -9.44 -39.40
CA ASP A 67 6.35 -8.92 -40.52
C ASP A 67 6.97 -9.49 -41.80
N ASP A 68 6.78 -10.78 -42.06
CA ASP A 68 6.89 -11.35 -43.41
C ASP A 68 5.56 -11.06 -44.14
N ASP A 69 5.29 -9.76 -44.35
CA ASP A 69 4.37 -9.31 -45.39
C ASP A 69 5.12 -9.38 -46.73
N ASP A 70 5.31 -10.61 -47.21
CA ASP A 70 5.58 -10.86 -48.63
C ASP A 70 4.32 -10.47 -49.40
N ASP A 71 4.36 -9.26 -49.96
CA ASP A 71 3.41 -8.75 -50.95
C ASP A 71 3.43 -9.64 -52.22
N GLU A 72 2.75 -10.79 -52.22
CA GLU A 72 2.09 -11.32 -53.43
C GLU A 72 1.19 -12.54 -53.15
N ILE A 73 -0.12 -12.39 -53.40
CA ILE A 73 -0.90 -13.16 -54.40
C ILE A 73 -2.40 -13.13 -54.06
N GLY A 74 -3.18 -12.76 -55.07
CA GLY A 74 -4.59 -12.49 -54.97
C GLY A 74 -5.49 -13.64 -54.49
N HIS A 75 -6.64 -13.18 -53.98
CA HIS A 75 -7.93 -13.85 -53.92
C HIS A 75 -8.18 -15.02 -52.94
N ARG A 76 -9.00 -14.64 -51.92
CA ARG A 76 -10.25 -15.28 -51.45
C ARG A 76 -10.17 -16.52 -50.55
N ASN A 77 -10.52 -16.26 -49.30
CA ASN A 77 -11.52 -16.95 -48.47
C ASN A 77 -11.56 -18.49 -48.54
N SER A 78 -11.09 -19.16 -47.49
CA SER A 78 -11.93 -19.76 -46.43
C SER A 78 -11.14 -20.72 -45.55
N ARG A 79 -11.26 -20.54 -44.22
CA ARG A 79 -10.83 -21.42 -43.10
C ARG A 79 -11.25 -22.89 -43.30
N PRO A 80 -10.87 -23.87 -42.43
CA PRO A 80 -9.90 -23.89 -41.32
C PRO A 80 -8.99 -25.16 -41.34
N ARG A 81 -8.07 -25.32 -40.37
CA ARG A 81 -8.02 -26.51 -39.48
C ARG A 81 -7.00 -26.38 -38.36
N LEU A 82 -7.51 -26.56 -37.15
CA LEU A 82 -6.77 -26.95 -35.94
C LEU A 82 -6.26 -28.39 -36.11
N SER A 83 -5.04 -28.67 -35.63
CA SER A 83 -4.72 -30.00 -35.09
C SER A 83 -3.49 -29.97 -34.18
N ASN A 84 -3.75 -30.45 -32.95
CA ASN A 84 -2.93 -31.11 -31.94
C ASN A 84 -1.62 -30.47 -31.46
#